data_AF-A0A9W7JKA0-F1
#
_entry.id   AF-A0A9W7JKA0-F1
#
_cell.length_a   1.000
_cell.length_b   1.000
_cell.length_c   1.000
_cell.angle_alpha   90.00
_cell.angle_beta   90.00
_cell.angle_gamma   90.00
#
_symmetry.space_group_name_H-M   'P 1'
#
loop_
_entity.id
_entity.type
_entity.pdbx_description
1 polymer ?
#
loop_
_entity_poly.entity_id
_entity_poly.type
_entity_poly.pdbx_seq_one_letter_code
_entity_poly.pdbx_strand_id
1 'polypeptide(L)'
;MMFFIKSKDHKLWDIVEDGPFVPQRSKAEWSVDDRKKIELNCKALHILFCAFSLNIYQKMSSCEDANEVCDKREVTYEGTNKVKETKIGLLNLEYENFTMDPDEDIKRMFERFSTIVNQLKNFGEEISEDKLIRKVVYSLSESRDSKKTTIIEAKDLKKLKLDELIGSLLTHEMMSLPLKNEKEKKIKKQGIDVNVVTLKSSKCNHVDTSEEEDEEEEIVHLFKKCAPFMKKAMKEFERESMKKKKRANTSSHKKKAYVATWSDEDSIDDEQANLCLMDIEED
;
A
#
# COMPACT_ATOMS: atom_id res chain seq x y z
N MET A 1 13.41 -7.60 4.69
CA MET A 1 14.72 -8.20 5.05
C MET A 1 14.83 -8.45 6.55
N MET A 2 14.51 -7.48 7.41
CA MET A 2 14.50 -7.63 8.88
C MET A 2 13.91 -8.96 9.38
N PHE A 3 12.65 -9.28 9.02
CA PHE A 3 11.98 -10.49 9.49
C PHE A 3 12.69 -11.80 9.10
N PHE A 4 13.39 -11.81 7.96
CA PHE A 4 14.15 -12.98 7.51
C PHE A 4 15.45 -13.16 8.31
N ILE A 5 16.16 -12.07 8.63
CA ILE A 5 17.36 -12.14 9.45
C ILE A 5 16.98 -12.54 10.89
N LYS A 6 15.96 -11.88 11.47
CA LYS A 6 15.44 -12.18 12.81
C LYS A 6 14.94 -13.63 12.95
N SER A 7 14.43 -14.24 11.89
CA SER A 7 13.98 -15.63 11.94
C SER A 7 15.11 -16.65 11.89
N LYS A 8 16.31 -16.25 11.43
CA LYS A 8 17.51 -17.10 11.46
C LYS A 8 18.16 -17.08 12.83
N ASP A 9 18.41 -15.89 13.35
CA ASP A 9 18.86 -15.65 14.72
C ASP A 9 18.64 -14.17 15.02
N HIS A 10 18.01 -13.87 16.17
CA HIS A 10 17.71 -12.50 16.55
C HIS A 10 18.99 -11.66 16.69
N LYS A 11 20.07 -12.26 17.19
CA LYS A 11 21.36 -11.60 17.40
C LYS A 11 22.00 -11.10 16.11
N LEU A 12 21.66 -11.70 14.97
CA LEU A 12 22.16 -11.24 13.67
C LEU A 12 21.56 -9.90 13.29
N TRP A 13 20.34 -9.59 13.74
CA TRP A 13 19.74 -8.29 13.50
C TRP A 13 20.41 -7.20 14.34
N ASP A 14 20.73 -7.48 15.60
CA ASP A 14 21.46 -6.55 16.46
C ASP A 14 22.80 -6.13 15.83
N ILE A 15 23.53 -7.06 15.20
CA ILE A 15 24.77 -6.75 14.48
C ILE A 15 24.52 -5.85 13.25
N VAL A 16 23.39 -6.02 12.58
CA VAL A 16 23.03 -5.20 11.41
C VAL A 16 22.60 -3.79 11.82
N GLU A 17 21.95 -3.64 12.97
CA GLU A 17 21.40 -2.36 13.46
C GLU A 17 22.44 -1.56 14.28
N ASP A 18 23.13 -2.22 15.22
CA ASP A 18 24.04 -1.58 16.17
C ASP A 18 25.52 -1.72 15.81
N GLY A 19 25.84 -2.55 14.81
CA GLY A 19 27.20 -2.84 14.39
C GLY A 19 27.83 -4.07 15.05
N PRO A 20 29.00 -4.52 14.55
CA PRO A 20 29.67 -5.71 15.06
C PRO A 20 30.34 -5.47 16.41
N PHE A 21 30.55 -6.55 17.15
CA PHE A 21 31.46 -6.53 18.29
C PHE A 21 32.91 -6.32 17.82
N VAL A 22 33.57 -5.28 18.35
CA VAL A 22 35.00 -5.00 18.09
C VAL A 22 35.83 -5.46 19.29
N PRO A 23 36.65 -6.52 19.16
CA PRO A 23 37.52 -6.98 20.24
C PRO A 23 38.62 -5.96 20.55
N GLN A 24 38.81 -5.63 21.82
CA GLN A 24 39.89 -4.72 22.25
C GLN A 24 41.25 -5.41 22.41
N ARG A 25 41.27 -6.74 22.44
CA ARG A 25 42.45 -7.58 22.68
C ARG A 25 42.91 -8.30 21.41
N SER A 26 44.17 -8.73 21.41
CA SER A 26 44.79 -9.43 20.30
C SER A 26 44.07 -10.76 19.99
N LYS A 27 44.11 -11.22 18.73
CA LYS A 27 43.43 -12.46 18.28
C LYS A 27 43.85 -13.71 19.07
N ALA A 28 45.08 -13.73 19.60
CA ALA A 28 45.59 -14.81 20.42
C ALA A 28 44.89 -14.93 21.79
N GLU A 29 44.33 -13.82 22.30
CA GLU A 29 43.72 -13.73 23.62
C GLU A 29 42.19 -13.84 23.59
N TRP A 30 41.58 -13.98 22.41
CA TRP A 30 40.13 -14.04 22.26
C TRP A 30 39.53 -15.23 23.00
N SER A 31 38.51 -14.97 23.82
CA SER A 31 37.71 -16.02 24.42
C SER A 31 36.86 -16.74 23.37
N VAL A 32 36.30 -17.89 23.75
CA VAL A 32 35.30 -18.59 22.93
C VAL A 32 34.11 -17.67 22.62
N ASP A 33 33.70 -16.83 23.57
CA ASP A 33 32.57 -15.93 23.38
C ASP A 33 32.88 -14.76 22.45
N ASP A 34 34.11 -14.23 22.46
CA ASP A 34 34.52 -13.21 21.50
C ASP A 34 34.49 -13.76 20.08
N ARG A 35 35.00 -14.98 19.88
CA ARG A 35 34.97 -15.65 18.56
C ARG A 35 33.53 -15.84 18.07
N LYS A 36 32.61 -16.27 18.95
CA LYS A 36 31.18 -16.39 18.62
C LYS A 36 30.58 -15.06 18.19
N LYS A 37 30.90 -13.95 18.86
CA LYS A 37 30.39 -12.62 18.50
C LYS A 37 30.89 -12.14 17.14
N ILE A 38 32.17 -12.40 16.83
CA ILE A 38 32.75 -12.08 15.52
C ILE A 38 32.10 -12.92 14.41
N GLU A 39 31.85 -14.20 14.68
CA GLU A 39 31.19 -15.11 13.74
C GLU A 39 29.78 -14.63 13.36
N LEU A 40 29.07 -13.96 14.28
CA LEU A 40 27.75 -13.38 13.98
C LEU A 40 27.83 -12.33 12.86
N ASN A 41 28.87 -11.49 12.83
CA ASN A 41 29.07 -10.54 11.73
C ASN A 41 29.30 -11.25 10.40
N CYS A 42 30.16 -12.28 10.37
CA CYS A 42 30.39 -13.07 9.15
C CYS A 42 29.10 -13.73 8.64
N LYS A 43 28.27 -14.26 9.55
CA LYS A 43 26.96 -14.84 9.20
C LYS A 43 25.99 -13.78 8.67
N ALA A 44 25.94 -12.61 9.30
CA ALA A 44 25.09 -11.51 8.86
C ALA A 44 25.49 -11.01 7.45
N LEU A 45 26.79 -10.79 7.21
CA LEU A 45 27.34 -10.45 5.90
C LEU A 45 26.98 -11.49 4.84
N HIS A 46 27.18 -12.77 5.14
CA HIS A 46 26.85 -13.85 4.21
C HIS A 46 25.37 -13.81 3.81
N ILE A 47 24.47 -13.67 4.79
CA ILE A 47 23.02 -13.57 4.54
C ILE A 47 22.69 -12.36 3.66
N LEU A 48 23.28 -11.19 3.95
CA LEU A 48 23.07 -9.97 3.17
C LEU A 48 23.55 -10.14 1.72
N PHE A 49 24.77 -10.63 1.52
CA PHE A 49 25.33 -10.83 0.18
C PHE A 49 24.60 -11.90 -0.62
N CYS A 50 24.10 -12.97 0.00
CA CYS A 50 23.23 -13.94 -0.66
C CYS A 50 21.85 -13.37 -1.04
N ALA A 51 21.36 -12.36 -0.31
CA ALA A 51 20.10 -11.69 -0.63
C ALA A 51 20.25 -10.64 -1.75
N PHE A 52 21.48 -10.23 -2.06
CA PHE A 52 21.76 -9.18 -3.03
C PHE A 52 21.93 -9.72 -4.45
N SER A 53 21.51 -8.90 -5.43
CA SER A 53 21.88 -9.14 -6.81
C SER A 53 23.38 -8.84 -7.02
N LEU A 54 23.97 -9.40 -8.07
CA LEU A 54 25.39 -9.21 -8.37
C LEU A 54 25.80 -7.72 -8.44
N ASN A 55 24.93 -6.85 -8.97
CA ASN A 55 25.18 -5.41 -9.05
C ASN A 55 25.28 -4.77 -7.65
N ILE A 56 24.39 -5.15 -6.74
CA ILE A 56 24.41 -4.63 -5.35
C ILE A 56 25.66 -5.17 -4.65
N TYR A 57 25.94 -6.47 -4.79
CA TYR A 57 27.13 -7.09 -4.20
C TYR A 57 28.41 -6.37 -4.60
N GLN A 58 28.64 -6.13 -5.90
CA GLN A 58 29.83 -5.45 -6.40
C GLN A 58 30.04 -4.04 -5.82
N LYS A 59 28.97 -3.34 -5.46
CA LYS A 59 29.04 -2.01 -4.83
C LYS A 59 29.34 -2.08 -3.34
N MET A 60 28.93 -3.17 -2.69
CA MET A 60 28.99 -3.36 -1.24
C MET A 60 30.11 -4.30 -0.79
N SER A 61 30.83 -4.94 -1.71
CA SER A 61 31.85 -5.95 -1.40
C SER A 61 33.08 -5.38 -0.67
N SER A 62 33.24 -4.06 -0.65
CA SER A 62 34.29 -3.38 0.09
C SER A 62 33.96 -3.15 1.57
N CYS A 63 32.72 -3.36 1.98
CA CYS A 63 32.28 -3.12 3.36
C CYS A 63 32.74 -4.25 4.28
N GLU A 64 33.21 -3.90 5.48
CA GLU A 64 33.83 -4.84 6.43
C GLU A 64 32.83 -5.51 7.37
N ASP A 65 31.66 -4.90 7.55
CA ASP A 65 30.63 -5.40 8.44
C ASP A 65 29.20 -5.22 7.91
N ALA A 66 28.29 -5.97 8.52
CA ALA A 66 26.90 -6.04 8.07
C ALA A 66 26.11 -4.73 8.28
N ASN A 67 26.51 -3.90 9.25
CA ASN A 67 25.93 -2.60 9.50
C ASN A 67 26.35 -1.61 8.40
N GLU A 68 27.64 -1.54 8.08
CA GLU A 68 28.17 -0.71 6.99
C GLU A 68 27.52 -1.06 5.64
N VAL A 69 27.35 -2.36 5.34
CA VAL A 69 26.63 -2.82 4.14
C VAL A 69 25.21 -2.27 4.08
N CYS A 70 24.50 -2.26 5.21
CA CYS A 70 23.14 -1.74 5.29
C CYS A 70 23.09 -0.22 5.14
N ASP A 71 23.96 0.51 5.83
CA ASP A 71 24.07 1.96 5.75
C ASP A 71 24.40 2.41 4.32
N LYS A 72 25.38 1.76 3.70
CA LYS A 72 25.77 2.07 2.32
C LYS A 72 24.64 1.73 1.34
N ARG A 73 23.89 0.65 1.56
CA ARG A 73 22.69 0.33 0.77
C ARG A 73 21.63 1.41 0.92
N GLU A 74 21.37 1.85 2.13
CA GLU A 74 20.42 2.91 2.44
C GLU A 74 20.79 4.20 1.70
N VAL A 75 22.03 4.66 1.84
CA VAL A 75 22.52 5.86 1.15
C VAL A 75 22.47 5.72 -0.37
N THR A 76 22.80 4.55 -0.92
CA THR A 76 22.83 4.31 -2.38
C THR A 76 21.44 4.32 -3.01
N TYR A 77 20.44 3.77 -2.32
CA TYR A 77 19.11 3.53 -2.91
C TYR A 77 18.03 4.49 -2.40
N GLU A 78 18.06 4.84 -1.12
CA GLU A 78 17.13 5.79 -0.52
C GLU A 78 17.64 7.22 -0.61
N GLY A 79 18.97 7.38 -0.69
CA GLY A 79 19.67 8.65 -0.74
C GLY A 79 20.25 9.05 0.61
N THR A 80 21.09 10.08 0.62
CA THR A 80 21.61 10.68 1.86
C THR A 80 20.47 11.31 2.69
N ASN A 81 20.73 11.61 3.97
CA ASN A 81 19.76 12.30 4.84
C ASN A 81 19.18 13.56 4.18
N LYS A 82 20.02 14.36 3.52
CA LYS A 82 19.58 15.55 2.76
C LYS A 82 18.60 15.21 1.63
N VAL A 83 18.85 14.13 0.90
CA VAL A 83 17.92 13.64 -0.15
C VAL A 83 16.62 13.18 0.49
N LYS A 84 16.68 12.47 1.62
CA LYS A 84 15.49 12.01 2.35
C LYS A 84 14.64 13.18 2.84
N GLU A 85 15.25 14.16 3.52
CA GLU A 85 14.59 15.40 3.94
C GLU A 85 13.93 16.14 2.77
N THR A 86 14.62 16.21 1.63
CA THR A 86 14.07 16.83 0.41
C THR A 86 12.87 16.06 -0.12
N LYS A 87 12.93 14.72 -0.15
CA LYS A 87 11.80 13.86 -0.55
C LYS A 87 10.62 14.03 0.40
N ILE A 88 10.85 14.07 1.71
CA ILE A 88 9.80 14.33 2.72
C ILE A 88 9.16 15.70 2.46
N GLY A 89 9.95 16.74 2.23
CA GLY A 89 9.44 18.07 1.91
C GLY A 89 8.56 18.10 0.65
N LEU A 90 8.98 17.41 -0.42
CA LEU A 90 8.19 17.29 -1.64
C LEU A 90 6.90 16.50 -1.43
N LEU A 91 6.94 15.41 -0.67
CA LEU A 91 5.76 14.61 -0.33
C LEU A 91 4.77 15.38 0.55
N ASN A 92 5.27 16.17 1.50
CA ASN A 92 4.44 17.05 2.31
C ASN A 92 3.77 18.11 1.44
N LEU A 93 4.48 18.69 0.47
CA LEU A 93 3.89 19.64 -0.48
C LEU A 93 2.81 18.98 -1.35
N GLU A 94 3.07 17.76 -1.85
CA GLU A 94 2.10 16.99 -2.63
C GLU A 94 0.88 16.62 -1.79
N TYR A 95 1.09 16.21 -0.53
CA TYR A 95 0.02 15.96 0.43
C TYR A 95 -0.79 17.24 0.68
N GLU A 96 -0.15 18.36 1.01
CA GLU A 96 -0.86 19.61 1.31
C GLU A 96 -1.64 20.15 0.09
N ASN A 97 -1.13 19.97 -1.12
CA ASN A 97 -1.81 20.37 -2.35
C ASN A 97 -2.72 19.28 -2.93
N PHE A 98 -2.86 18.14 -2.25
CA PHE A 98 -3.62 17.02 -2.77
C PHE A 98 -5.08 17.40 -3.01
N THR A 99 -5.53 17.25 -4.25
CA THR A 99 -6.91 17.45 -4.68
C THR A 99 -7.27 16.40 -5.71
N MET A 100 -8.55 16.06 -5.79
CA MET A 100 -9.10 15.16 -6.78
C MET A 100 -9.10 15.83 -8.16
N ASP A 101 -8.60 15.13 -9.17
CA ASP A 101 -8.60 15.67 -10.53
C ASP A 101 -10.03 15.66 -11.14
N PRO A 102 -10.33 16.53 -12.13
CA PRO A 102 -11.69 16.69 -12.68
C PRO A 102 -12.34 15.41 -13.23
N ASP A 103 -11.54 14.54 -13.87
CA ASP A 103 -11.98 13.29 -14.51
C ASP A 103 -11.55 12.04 -13.73
N GLU A 104 -11.08 12.21 -12.51
CA GLU A 104 -10.65 11.12 -11.65
C GLU A 104 -11.86 10.48 -10.93
N ASP A 105 -11.82 9.17 -10.72
CA ASP A 105 -12.79 8.45 -9.89
C ASP A 105 -12.29 8.35 -8.43
N ILE A 106 -13.20 8.08 -7.47
CA ILE A 106 -12.82 8.06 -6.03
C ILE A 106 -11.76 7.01 -5.75
N LYS A 107 -11.82 5.87 -6.45
CA LYS A 107 -10.87 4.78 -6.24
C LYS A 107 -9.46 5.21 -6.63
N ARG A 108 -9.29 5.83 -7.80
CA ARG A 108 -8.01 6.36 -8.29
C ARG A 108 -7.47 7.47 -7.38
N MET A 109 -8.34 8.40 -6.97
CA MET A 109 -7.97 9.45 -6.02
C MET A 109 -7.43 8.84 -4.72
N PHE A 110 -8.12 7.85 -4.16
CA PHE A 110 -7.68 7.20 -2.92
C PHE A 110 -6.40 6.37 -3.08
N GLU A 111 -6.19 5.72 -4.22
CA GLU A 111 -4.93 5.00 -4.52
C GLU A 111 -3.73 5.95 -4.53
N ARG A 112 -3.86 7.15 -5.12
CA ARG A 112 -2.83 8.19 -5.07
C ARG A 112 -2.62 8.72 -3.66
N PHE A 113 -3.69 9.05 -2.96
CA PHE A 113 -3.62 9.52 -1.58
C PHE A 113 -2.89 8.52 -0.69
N SER A 114 -3.24 7.23 -0.79
CA SER A 114 -2.59 6.14 -0.06
C SER A 114 -1.12 6.02 -0.42
N THR A 115 -0.75 6.24 -1.68
CA THR A 115 0.65 6.20 -2.11
C THR A 115 1.47 7.29 -1.41
N ILE A 116 0.97 8.52 -1.35
CA ILE A 116 1.63 9.65 -0.67
C ILE A 116 1.76 9.37 0.83
N VAL A 117 0.67 8.98 1.49
CA VAL A 117 0.65 8.72 2.94
C VAL A 117 1.56 7.56 3.32
N ASN A 118 1.59 6.48 2.53
CA ASN A 118 2.49 5.35 2.77
C ASN A 118 3.95 5.73 2.57
N GLN A 119 4.26 6.59 1.60
CA GLN A 119 5.62 7.08 1.40
C GLN A 119 6.07 7.97 2.57
N LEU A 120 5.23 8.89 3.04
CA LEU A 120 5.49 9.69 4.25
C LEU A 120 5.72 8.79 5.47
N LYS A 121 4.85 7.79 5.68
CA LYS A 121 5.01 6.82 6.76
C LYS A 121 6.31 6.03 6.68
N ASN A 122 6.74 5.65 5.48
CA ASN A 122 8.02 4.94 5.28
C ASN A 122 9.23 5.81 5.67
N PHE A 123 9.10 7.14 5.64
CA PHE A 123 10.12 8.08 6.12
C PHE A 123 9.96 8.46 7.60
N GLY A 124 9.01 7.85 8.32
CA GLY A 124 8.75 8.10 9.74
C GLY A 124 7.76 9.23 10.03
N GLU A 125 7.11 9.80 9.01
CA GLU A 125 6.07 10.81 9.18
C GLU A 125 4.71 10.13 9.43
N GLU A 126 4.26 10.12 10.68
CA GLU A 126 2.95 9.59 11.05
C GLU A 126 1.88 10.68 11.06
N ILE A 127 0.91 10.55 10.16
CA ILE A 127 -0.26 11.42 10.09
C ILE A 127 -1.42 10.76 10.84
N SER A 128 -1.98 11.46 11.83
CA SER A 128 -3.15 11.00 12.58
C SER A 128 -4.34 10.73 11.67
N GLU A 129 -5.11 9.68 11.94
CA GLU A 129 -6.27 9.27 11.13
C GLU A 129 -7.30 10.40 10.91
N ASP A 130 -7.55 11.20 11.93
CA ASP A 130 -8.45 12.36 11.88
C ASP A 130 -7.99 13.45 10.88
N LYS A 131 -6.66 13.64 10.73
CA LYS A 131 -6.09 14.52 9.68
C LYS A 131 -6.27 13.91 8.29
N LEU A 132 -6.07 12.59 8.14
CA LEU A 132 -6.26 11.90 6.87
C LEU A 132 -7.71 11.97 6.39
N ILE A 133 -8.67 11.73 7.29
CA ILE A 133 -10.10 11.81 7.03
C ILE A 133 -10.47 13.22 6.55
N ARG A 134 -10.08 14.25 7.31
CA ARG A 134 -10.31 15.63 6.89
C ARG A 134 -9.70 15.90 5.53
N LYS A 135 -8.47 15.44 5.30
CA LYS A 135 -7.78 15.66 4.04
C LYS A 135 -8.56 15.08 2.87
N VAL A 136 -8.98 13.81 2.96
CA VAL A 136 -9.78 13.17 1.90
C VAL A 136 -11.09 13.92 1.65
N VAL A 137 -11.80 14.36 2.69
CA VAL A 137 -13.06 15.11 2.54
C VAL A 137 -12.84 16.45 1.83
N TYR A 138 -11.82 17.21 2.23
CA TYR A 138 -11.53 18.52 1.63
C TYR A 138 -10.94 18.42 0.23
N SER A 139 -10.24 17.32 -0.10
CA SER A 139 -9.67 17.06 -1.42
C SER A 139 -10.68 16.59 -2.47
N LEU A 140 -11.94 16.33 -2.12
CA LEU A 140 -12.99 16.01 -3.10
C LEU A 140 -13.20 17.18 -4.08
N SER A 141 -13.52 16.88 -5.35
CA SER A 141 -13.83 17.90 -6.37
C SER A 141 -14.94 18.88 -5.94
N GLU A 142 -14.86 20.15 -6.37
CA GLU A 142 -15.87 21.21 -6.15
C GLU A 142 -17.28 20.79 -6.60
N SER A 143 -17.37 19.98 -7.66
CA SER A 143 -18.65 19.41 -8.13
C SER A 143 -19.37 18.52 -7.09
N ARG A 144 -18.73 18.25 -5.95
CA ARG A 144 -19.21 17.39 -4.87
C ARG A 144 -19.35 18.13 -3.54
N ASP A 145 -19.37 19.46 -3.54
CA ASP A 145 -19.43 20.28 -2.32
C ASP A 145 -20.66 19.99 -1.44
N SER A 146 -21.83 19.73 -2.04
CA SER A 146 -23.02 19.33 -1.27
C SER A 146 -22.80 18.05 -0.46
N LYS A 147 -22.02 17.10 -0.99
CA LYS A 147 -21.67 15.85 -0.29
C LYS A 147 -20.63 16.08 0.80
N LYS A 148 -19.67 17.00 0.57
CA LYS A 148 -18.72 17.40 1.62
C LYS A 148 -19.49 17.92 2.83
N THR A 149 -20.44 18.83 2.61
CA THR A 149 -21.30 19.40 3.67
C THR A 149 -22.09 18.31 4.39
N THR A 150 -22.77 17.42 3.68
CA THR A 150 -23.50 16.30 4.31
C THR A 150 -22.60 15.39 5.13
N ILE A 151 -21.39 15.07 4.66
CA ILE A 151 -20.44 14.24 5.43
C ILE A 151 -19.98 14.96 6.70
N ILE A 152 -19.67 16.25 6.60
CA ILE A 152 -19.24 17.07 7.73
C ILE A 152 -20.37 17.22 8.77
N GLU A 153 -21.62 17.36 8.33
CA GLU A 153 -22.79 17.54 9.19
C GLU A 153 -23.29 16.22 9.81
N ALA A 154 -23.27 15.12 9.06
CA ALA A 154 -23.84 13.85 9.50
C ALA A 154 -22.90 12.99 10.36
N LYS A 155 -21.58 13.21 10.29
CA LYS A 155 -20.59 12.35 10.97
C LYS A 155 -19.63 13.14 11.85
N ASP A 156 -19.43 12.65 13.08
CA ASP A 156 -18.33 13.09 13.93
C ASP A 156 -17.01 12.57 13.34
N LEU A 157 -16.31 13.45 12.62
CA LEU A 157 -15.06 13.12 11.90
C LEU A 157 -13.97 12.53 12.81
N LYS A 158 -14.03 12.79 14.13
CA LYS A 158 -13.08 12.26 15.11
C LYS A 158 -13.31 10.80 15.49
N LYS A 159 -14.54 10.28 15.28
CA LYS A 159 -14.91 8.90 15.57
C LYS A 159 -14.99 8.04 14.32
N LEU A 160 -15.02 8.68 13.16
CA LEU A 160 -15.04 8.01 11.87
C LEU A 160 -13.70 7.34 11.60
N LYS A 161 -13.72 6.15 11.01
CA LYS A 161 -12.51 5.48 10.49
C LYS A 161 -12.32 5.82 9.02
N LEU A 162 -11.07 5.89 8.58
CA LEU A 162 -10.74 6.21 7.19
C LEU A 162 -11.38 5.20 6.21
N ASP A 163 -11.33 3.91 6.54
CA ASP A 163 -11.94 2.83 5.75
C ASP A 163 -13.46 2.98 5.59
N GLU A 164 -14.15 3.46 6.63
CA GLU A 164 -15.60 3.67 6.59
C GLU A 164 -15.96 4.87 5.70
N LEU A 165 -15.17 5.94 5.75
CA LEU A 165 -15.31 7.09 4.84
C LEU A 165 -15.16 6.63 3.38
N ILE A 166 -14.10 5.89 3.07
CA ILE A 166 -13.82 5.40 1.71
C ILE A 166 -14.95 4.49 1.23
N GLY A 167 -15.40 3.55 2.08
CA GLY A 167 -16.51 2.66 1.76
C GLY A 167 -17.79 3.43 1.46
N SER A 168 -18.10 4.46 2.25
CA SER A 168 -19.27 5.33 2.04
C SER A 168 -19.17 6.08 0.71
N LEU A 169 -18.00 6.66 0.42
CA LEU A 169 -17.73 7.41 -0.81
C LEU A 169 -17.83 6.53 -2.06
N LEU A 170 -17.20 5.35 -2.05
CA LEU A 170 -17.26 4.39 -3.16
C LEU A 170 -18.68 3.88 -3.39
N THR A 171 -19.44 3.60 -2.32
CA THR A 171 -20.84 3.17 -2.43
C THR A 171 -21.70 4.23 -3.11
N HIS A 172 -21.51 5.50 -2.73
CA HIS A 172 -22.20 6.61 -3.39
C HIS A 172 -21.81 6.71 -4.87
N GLU A 173 -20.54 6.57 -5.22
CA GLU A 173 -20.11 6.63 -6.63
C GLU A 173 -20.75 5.52 -7.45
N MET A 174 -20.79 4.29 -6.92
CA MET A 174 -21.46 3.15 -7.54
C MET A 174 -22.97 3.38 -7.72
N MET A 175 -23.65 3.95 -6.71
CA MET A 175 -25.07 4.29 -6.77
C MET A 175 -25.40 5.47 -7.69
N SER A 176 -24.42 6.33 -8.02
CA SER A 176 -24.61 7.47 -8.92
C SER A 176 -24.49 7.10 -10.42
N LEU A 177 -23.94 5.92 -10.75
CA LEU A 177 -23.77 5.45 -12.13
C LEU A 177 -25.08 5.14 -12.90
N PRO A 178 -26.19 4.67 -12.28
CA PRO A 178 -27.45 4.42 -12.99
C PRO A 178 -28.16 5.69 -13.49
N LEU A 179 -27.84 6.88 -12.96
CA LEU A 179 -28.59 8.12 -13.24
C LEU A 179 -27.98 9.01 -14.35
N LYS A 180 -26.74 8.77 -14.77
CA LYS A 180 -26.12 9.56 -15.85
C LYS A 180 -26.62 9.18 -17.25
N ASN A 181 -27.08 7.94 -17.44
CA ASN A 181 -27.54 7.45 -18.75
C ASN A 181 -28.97 7.91 -19.13
N GLU A 182 -29.74 8.51 -18.21
CA GLU A 182 -31.09 9.02 -18.52
C GLU A 182 -31.13 10.54 -18.79
N LYS A 183 -30.17 11.32 -18.26
CA LYS A 183 -30.15 12.77 -18.46
C LYS A 183 -29.72 13.18 -19.87
N GLU A 184 -28.89 12.38 -20.55
CA GLU A 184 -28.48 12.65 -21.94
C GLU A 184 -29.57 12.29 -22.98
N LYS A 185 -30.57 11.48 -22.61
CA LYS A 185 -31.66 11.08 -23.53
C LYS A 185 -32.86 12.03 -23.54
N LYS A 186 -32.97 12.96 -22.58
CA LYS A 186 -34.12 13.89 -22.50
C LYS A 186 -33.93 15.23 -23.22
N ILE A 187 -32.72 15.58 -23.68
CA ILE A 187 -32.48 16.88 -24.35
C ILE A 187 -32.76 16.86 -25.87
N LYS A 188 -33.03 15.70 -26.49
CA LYS A 188 -33.28 15.61 -27.96
C LYS A 188 -34.73 15.36 -28.39
N LYS A 189 -35.73 15.49 -27.51
CA LYS A 189 -37.15 15.37 -27.90
C LYS A 189 -38.06 16.34 -27.16
N GLN A 190 -37.99 17.62 -27.52
CA GLN A 190 -39.14 18.52 -27.46
C GLN A 190 -38.91 19.70 -28.42
N GLY A 191 -39.11 19.42 -29.70
CA GLY A 191 -39.49 20.44 -30.66
C GLY A 191 -40.97 20.23 -30.96
N ILE A 192 -41.85 20.84 -30.15
CA ILE A 192 -43.24 21.10 -30.52
C ILE A 192 -43.57 22.51 -30.01
N ASP A 193 -43.95 23.31 -30.99
CA ASP A 193 -44.35 24.70 -30.97
C ASP A 193 -45.68 24.88 -30.23
N VAL A 194 -45.77 25.73 -29.19
CA VAL A 194 -47.03 26.36 -28.74
C VAL A 194 -46.76 27.73 -28.11
N ASN A 195 -47.17 28.77 -28.84
CA ASN A 195 -47.71 30.08 -28.48
C ASN A 195 -47.56 30.66 -27.06
N VAL A 196 -47.11 31.92 -27.06
CA VAL A 196 -47.37 33.03 -26.14
C VAL A 196 -48.74 32.97 -25.44
N VAL A 197 -48.78 33.01 -24.11
CA VAL A 197 -49.64 33.90 -23.29
C VAL A 197 -48.98 34.15 -21.93
N THR A 198 -48.76 35.43 -21.63
CA THR A 198 -48.44 36.02 -20.33
C THR A 198 -49.55 35.84 -19.30
N LEU A 199 -49.26 35.37 -18.07
CA LEU A 199 -50.06 35.72 -16.88
C LEU A 199 -49.20 35.85 -15.60
N LYS A 200 -49.66 36.78 -14.77
CA LYS A 200 -49.04 37.51 -13.66
C LYS A 200 -48.94 36.73 -12.34
N SER A 201 -47.89 37.08 -11.57
CA SER A 201 -47.86 37.41 -10.12
C SER A 201 -48.98 36.87 -9.21
N SER A 202 -48.58 36.18 -8.13
CA SER A 202 -48.99 36.51 -6.75
C SER A 202 -48.10 35.82 -5.70
N LYS A 203 -48.06 36.41 -4.51
CA LYS A 203 -47.02 36.33 -3.48
C LYS A 203 -47.54 35.60 -2.22
N CYS A 204 -46.66 34.78 -1.61
CA CYS A 204 -46.45 34.50 -0.17
C CYS A 204 -47.57 33.82 0.67
N ASN A 205 -47.26 32.70 1.33
CA ASN A 205 -47.05 32.64 2.79
C ASN A 205 -46.60 31.25 3.29
N HIS A 206 -45.73 31.33 4.29
CA HIS A 206 -45.09 30.33 5.15
C HIS A 206 -46.08 29.59 6.08
N VAL A 207 -45.88 28.29 6.35
CA VAL A 207 -45.94 27.57 7.66
C VAL A 207 -45.49 26.11 7.42
N ASP A 208 -44.38 25.74 8.06
CA ASP A 208 -43.94 24.36 8.32
C ASP A 208 -44.89 23.67 9.30
N THR A 209 -45.19 22.36 9.14
CA THR A 209 -44.93 21.34 10.20
C THR A 209 -45.05 19.90 9.65
N SER A 210 -43.95 19.16 9.83
CA SER A 210 -43.74 17.70 9.97
C SER A 210 -44.78 16.68 9.47
N GLU A 211 -44.33 15.73 8.65
CA GLU A 211 -44.58 14.28 8.80
C GLU A 211 -43.30 13.52 8.37
N GLU A 212 -42.47 13.09 9.33
CA GLU A 212 -41.25 12.27 9.15
C GLU A 212 -41.55 10.76 9.21
N GLU A 213 -42.54 10.28 8.45
CA GLU A 213 -42.86 8.82 8.42
C GLU A 213 -42.71 8.18 7.03
N ASP A 214 -42.51 8.97 5.96
CA ASP A 214 -42.50 8.45 4.57
C ASP A 214 -41.13 7.98 4.06
N GLU A 215 -40.01 8.35 4.68
CA GLU A 215 -38.66 8.04 4.16
C GLU A 215 -38.25 6.57 4.37
N GLU A 216 -38.65 5.94 5.48
CA GLU A 216 -38.32 4.54 5.77
C GLU A 216 -39.07 3.56 4.84
N GLU A 217 -40.33 3.85 4.50
CA GLU A 217 -41.10 3.06 3.53
C GLU A 217 -40.51 3.16 2.11
N GLU A 218 -40.01 4.34 1.73
CA GLU A 218 -39.36 4.56 0.44
C GLU A 218 -38.03 3.80 0.34
N ILE A 219 -37.23 3.77 1.41
CA ILE A 219 -35.98 2.99 1.50
C ILE A 219 -36.27 1.48 1.43
N VAL A 220 -37.31 0.99 2.11
CA VAL A 220 -37.70 -0.43 2.07
C VAL A 220 -38.20 -0.83 0.67
N HIS A 221 -38.97 0.04 0.00
CA HIS A 221 -39.43 -0.18 -1.35
C HIS A 221 -38.26 -0.18 -2.36
N LEU A 222 -37.27 0.69 -2.17
CA LEU A 222 -36.01 0.71 -2.94
C LEU A 222 -35.17 -0.56 -2.71
N PHE A 223 -35.04 -1.04 -1.47
CA PHE A 223 -34.34 -2.29 -1.15
C PHE A 223 -35.04 -3.52 -1.77
N LYS A 224 -36.37 -3.59 -1.73
CA LYS A 224 -37.15 -4.65 -2.41
C LYS A 224 -36.95 -4.63 -3.93
N LYS A 225 -36.89 -3.45 -4.54
CA LYS A 225 -36.69 -3.28 -5.98
C LYS A 225 -35.26 -3.60 -6.42
N CYS A 226 -34.26 -3.38 -5.55
CA CYS A 226 -32.84 -3.61 -5.82
C CYS A 226 -32.34 -5.03 -5.45
N ALA A 227 -33.05 -5.76 -4.58
CA ALA A 227 -32.73 -7.13 -4.20
C ALA A 227 -32.47 -8.11 -5.38
N PRO A 228 -33.25 -8.11 -6.48
CA PRO A 228 -32.97 -8.99 -7.62
C PRO A 228 -31.70 -8.59 -8.39
N PHE A 229 -31.33 -7.30 -8.39
CA PHE A 229 -30.12 -6.80 -9.06
C PHE A 229 -28.87 -7.19 -8.28
N MET A 230 -28.93 -7.06 -6.95
CA MET A 230 -27.88 -7.51 -6.01
C MET A 230 -27.60 -9.02 -6.14
N LYS A 231 -28.66 -9.84 -6.23
CA LYS A 231 -28.53 -11.29 -6.44
C LYS A 231 -27.88 -11.63 -7.78
N LYS A 232 -28.12 -10.85 -8.83
CA LYS A 232 -27.49 -11.05 -10.14
C LYS A 232 -26.01 -10.68 -10.13
N ALA A 233 -25.66 -9.55 -9.50
CA ALA A 233 -24.29 -9.07 -9.36
C ALA A 233 -23.42 -10.01 -8.51
N MET A 234 -23.93 -10.52 -7.39
CA MET A 234 -23.21 -11.53 -6.58
C MET A 234 -22.93 -12.80 -7.38
N LYS A 235 -23.90 -13.26 -8.17
CA LYS A 235 -23.76 -14.47 -9.01
C LYS A 235 -22.80 -14.27 -10.19
N GLU A 236 -22.58 -13.03 -10.61
CA GLU A 236 -21.63 -12.66 -11.65
C GLU A 236 -20.20 -12.53 -11.08
N PHE A 237 -20.08 -11.94 -9.88
CA PHE A 237 -18.85 -11.89 -9.11
C PHE A 237 -18.31 -13.28 -8.75
N GLU A 238 -19.18 -14.20 -8.33
CA GLU A 238 -18.82 -15.60 -8.10
C GLU A 238 -18.32 -16.29 -9.38
N ARG A 239 -18.95 -16.01 -10.52
CA ARG A 239 -18.52 -16.57 -11.82
C ARG A 239 -17.16 -16.03 -12.25
N GLU A 240 -16.86 -14.76 -12.01
CA GLU A 240 -15.55 -14.18 -12.30
C GLU A 240 -14.45 -14.70 -11.38
N SER A 241 -14.75 -14.85 -10.09
CA SER A 241 -13.84 -15.47 -9.11
C SER A 241 -13.50 -16.92 -9.50
N MET A 242 -14.48 -17.70 -9.93
CA MET A 242 -14.29 -19.08 -10.40
C MET A 242 -13.50 -19.16 -11.72
N LYS A 243 -13.64 -18.18 -12.63
CA LYS A 243 -12.85 -18.08 -13.86
C LYS A 243 -11.38 -17.72 -13.60
N LYS A 244 -11.11 -16.87 -12.61
CA LYS A 244 -9.74 -16.54 -12.16
C LYS A 244 -9.03 -17.74 -11.53
N LYS A 245 -9.73 -18.53 -10.70
CA LYS A 245 -9.20 -19.80 -10.15
C LYS A 245 -8.86 -20.83 -11.24
N LYS A 246 -9.68 -20.95 -12.30
CA LYS A 246 -9.39 -21.86 -13.43
C LYS A 246 -8.15 -21.45 -14.24
N ARG A 247 -7.94 -20.14 -14.46
CA ARG A 247 -6.73 -19.61 -15.15
C ARG A 247 -5.44 -19.82 -14.35
N ALA A 248 -5.51 -19.74 -13.01
CA ALA A 248 -4.37 -20.04 -12.14
C ALA A 248 -3.94 -21.52 -12.21
N ASN A 249 -4.90 -22.46 -12.25
CA ASN A 249 -4.58 -23.89 -12.34
C ASN A 249 -3.99 -24.31 -13.69
N THR A 250 -4.38 -23.66 -14.80
CA THR A 250 -3.79 -23.95 -16.13
C THR A 250 -2.36 -23.41 -16.29
N SER A 251 -1.97 -22.39 -15.53
CA SER A 251 -0.60 -21.85 -15.51
C SER A 251 0.37 -22.71 -14.70
N SER A 252 -0.12 -23.55 -13.78
CA SER A 252 0.70 -24.40 -12.91
C SER A 252 1.23 -25.66 -13.62
N HIS A 253 0.60 -26.11 -14.71
CA HIS A 253 1.00 -27.34 -15.42
C HIS A 253 2.16 -27.18 -16.41
N LYS A 254 2.77 -26.00 -16.56
CA LYS A 254 3.93 -25.78 -17.47
C LYS A 254 5.26 -25.48 -16.77
N LYS A 255 5.36 -25.68 -15.45
CA LYS A 255 6.64 -25.60 -14.72
C LYS A 255 6.84 -26.83 -13.83
N LYS A 256 7.07 -27.98 -14.45
CA LYS A 256 7.69 -29.15 -13.81
C LYS A 256 8.81 -29.66 -14.71
N ALA A 257 10.04 -29.25 -14.44
CA ALA A 257 11.28 -29.96 -14.78
C ALA A 257 12.49 -29.13 -14.28
N TYR A 258 12.84 -29.29 -13.01
CA TYR A 258 14.19 -29.54 -12.50
C TYR A 258 14.11 -29.53 -10.98
N VAL A 259 13.88 -30.71 -10.40
CA VAL A 259 14.09 -30.96 -8.97
C VAL A 259 15.21 -31.99 -8.96
N ALA A 260 16.42 -31.55 -8.62
CA ALA A 260 17.50 -32.44 -8.24
C ALA A 260 17.41 -32.59 -6.72
N THR A 261 16.96 -33.76 -6.30
CA THR A 261 17.04 -34.27 -4.93
C THR A 261 18.51 -34.49 -4.60
N TRP A 262 19.01 -33.79 -3.58
CA TRP A 262 20.21 -34.25 -2.88
C TRP A 262 19.72 -35.21 -1.80
N SER A 263 20.03 -36.49 -2.01
CA SER A 263 19.75 -37.56 -1.05
C SER A 263 20.70 -37.45 0.14
N ASP A 264 20.13 -37.55 1.33
CA ASP A 264 20.84 -37.96 2.54
C ASP A 264 21.25 -39.44 2.38
N GLU A 265 22.55 -39.73 2.44
CA GLU A 265 23.06 -41.03 2.86
C GLU A 265 24.16 -40.82 3.90
N ASP A 266 24.03 -41.57 4.99
CA ASP A 266 24.82 -41.52 6.20
C ASP A 266 26.28 -42.00 6.03
N SER A 267 27.15 -41.44 6.88
CA SER A 267 28.26 -42.12 7.59
C SER A 267 29.35 -42.87 6.78
N ILE A 268 30.60 -42.39 6.86
CA ILE A 268 31.78 -43.16 7.33
C ILE A 268 32.97 -42.20 7.56
N ASP A 269 33.66 -42.43 8.68
CA ASP A 269 34.84 -41.74 9.22
C ASP A 269 36.12 -41.86 8.35
N ASP A 270 37.09 -41.02 8.77
CA ASP A 270 38.55 -41.10 8.66
C ASP A 270 39.33 -40.24 7.62
N GLU A 271 40.16 -39.38 8.21
CA GLU A 271 41.50 -38.92 7.81
C GLU A 271 41.84 -38.73 6.32
N GLN A 272 42.02 -37.47 5.92
CA GLN A 272 43.37 -36.96 5.61
C GLN A 272 43.36 -35.45 5.35
N ALA A 273 44.33 -34.78 5.95
CA ALA A 273 44.71 -33.42 5.63
C ALA A 273 45.05 -33.27 4.15
N ASN A 274 44.59 -32.20 3.52
CA ASN A 274 45.43 -31.56 2.52
C ASN A 274 45.28 -30.03 2.52
N LEU A 275 46.45 -29.44 2.62
CA LEU A 275 46.83 -28.04 2.69
C LEU A 275 46.80 -27.47 1.26
N CYS A 276 46.02 -26.42 0.98
CA CYS A 276 46.19 -25.65 -0.24
C CYS A 276 46.73 -24.26 0.08
N LEU A 277 48.03 -24.17 -0.13
CA LEU A 277 48.91 -23.01 -0.15
C LEU A 277 48.41 -21.99 -1.19
N MET A 278 48.60 -20.70 -0.88
CA MET A 278 48.47 -19.60 -1.82
C MET A 278 49.70 -19.57 -2.72
N ASP A 279 49.52 -19.55 -4.04
CA ASP A 279 50.57 -19.13 -4.97
C ASP A 279 50.30 -17.68 -5.40
N ILE A 280 51.24 -16.83 -5.00
CA ILE A 280 51.51 -15.52 -5.57
C ILE A 280 52.53 -15.78 -6.68
N GLU A 281 52.23 -15.42 -7.92
CA GLU A 281 53.25 -15.20 -8.94
C GLU A 281 53.21 -13.71 -9.33
N GLU A 282 54.25 -13.01 -8.89
CA GLU A 282 54.78 -11.81 -9.54
C GLU A 282 55.70 -12.27 -10.69
N ASP A 283 55.53 -11.67 -11.86
CA ASP A 283 56.60 -11.14 -12.70
C ASP A 283 56.02 -10.09 -13.66
#